data_AF-H6QC33-F1
#
_entry.id   AF-H6QC33-F1
#
_cell.length_a   1.000
_cell.length_b   1.000
_cell.length_c   1.000
_cell.angle_alpha   90.00
_cell.angle_beta   90.00
_cell.angle_gamma   90.00
#
_symmetry.space_group_name_H-M   'P 1'
#
loop_
_entity.id
_entity.type
_entity.pdbx_description
1 polymer ?
#
loop_
_entity_poly.entity_id
_entity_poly.type
_entity_poly.pdbx_seq_one_letter_code
_entity_poly.pdbx_strand_id
1 'polypeptide(L)'
;MSELRAYLGGIKGAEESRQPRPPPARWRPAVLPPALLAEALGVRHSRPELWDLCRGAEDPVDCYGKLVIVAERGGEGVKLLRHAVMYGVPVEAVADYLAEGDYRRAAEVIERRRSPSTLVL
;
A
#
# COMPACT_ATOMS: atom_id res chain seq x y z
N MET A 1 -16.76 33.74 -34.43
CA MET A 1 -17.49 32.77 -33.59
C MET A 1 -17.09 31.38 -34.08
N SER A 2 -16.41 30.51 -33.34
CA SER A 2 -16.58 30.35 -31.90
C SER A 2 -15.55 29.44 -31.20
N GLU A 3 -14.24 29.74 -31.28
CA GLU A 3 -13.26 29.20 -30.32
C GLU A 3 -13.70 29.46 -28.87
N LEU A 4 -14.38 30.59 -28.65
CA LEU A 4 -15.05 30.93 -27.39
C LEU A 4 -16.11 29.90 -26.93
N ARG A 5 -16.83 29.21 -27.85
CA ARG A 5 -17.82 28.17 -27.46
C ARG A 5 -17.12 26.87 -27.10
N ALA A 6 -16.01 26.53 -27.76
CA ALA A 6 -15.21 25.37 -27.41
C ALA A 6 -14.55 25.55 -26.02
N TYR A 7 -14.02 26.75 -25.77
CA TYR A 7 -13.45 27.11 -24.46
C TYR A 7 -14.51 27.13 -23.35
N LEU A 8 -15.67 27.75 -23.58
CA LEU A 8 -16.79 27.77 -22.62
C LEU A 8 -17.42 26.37 -22.42
N GLY A 9 -17.44 25.53 -23.45
CA GLY A 9 -17.87 24.13 -23.36
C GLY A 9 -16.93 23.29 -22.50
N GLY A 10 -15.62 23.52 -22.61
CA GLY A 10 -14.61 22.90 -21.75
C GLY A 10 -14.72 23.31 -20.28
N ILE A 11 -15.04 24.58 -20.02
CA ILE A 11 -15.26 25.09 -18.64
C ILE A 11 -16.53 24.49 -18.03
N LYS A 12 -17.63 24.40 -18.80
CA LYS A 12 -18.86 23.75 -18.34
C LYS A 12 -18.68 22.28 -17.99
N GLY A 13 -17.95 21.53 -18.83
CA GLY A 13 -17.63 20.13 -18.53
C GLY A 13 -16.75 19.96 -17.29
N ALA A 14 -15.82 20.90 -17.05
CA ALA A 14 -15.01 20.92 -15.83
C ALA A 14 -15.83 21.28 -14.58
N GLU A 15 -16.82 22.17 -14.67
CA GLU A 15 -17.75 22.47 -13.57
C GLU A 15 -18.73 21.32 -13.27
N GLU A 16 -19.25 20.63 -14.29
CA GLU A 16 -20.07 19.43 -14.09
C GLU A 16 -19.30 18.29 -13.40
N SER A 17 -18.00 18.15 -13.69
CA SER A 17 -17.15 17.16 -13.01
C SER A 17 -16.91 17.44 -11.52
N ARG A 18 -17.12 18.69 -11.08
CA ARG A 18 -17.01 19.13 -9.68
C ARG A 18 -18.33 19.05 -8.93
N GLN A 19 -19.46 18.84 -9.61
CA GLN A 19 -20.72 18.64 -8.92
C GLN A 19 -20.69 17.29 -8.17
N PRO A 20 -21.05 17.27 -6.88
CA PRO A 20 -21.20 16.02 -6.16
C PRO A 20 -22.20 15.15 -6.93
N ARG A 21 -21.82 13.90 -7.23
CA ARG A 21 -22.74 12.98 -7.90
C ARG A 21 -24.03 12.88 -7.08
N PRO A 22 -25.21 12.97 -7.71
CA PRO A 22 -26.46 12.85 -6.98
C PRO A 22 -26.47 11.52 -6.20
N PRO A 23 -26.97 11.52 -4.95
CA PRO A 23 -26.98 10.31 -4.15
C PRO A 23 -27.75 9.21 -4.89
N PRO A 24 -27.29 7.95 -4.81
CA PRO A 24 -27.94 6.87 -5.54
C PRO A 24 -29.41 6.75 -5.11
N ALA A 25 -30.29 6.49 -6.08
CA ALA A 25 -31.75 6.43 -5.86
C ALA A 25 -32.17 5.39 -4.79
N ARG A 26 -31.31 4.41 -4.51
CA ARG A 26 -31.44 3.45 -3.41
C ARG A 26 -30.06 3.14 -2.84
N TRP A 27 -29.98 2.98 -1.52
CA TRP A 27 -28.78 2.45 -0.89
C TRP A 27 -28.53 1.02 -1.39
N ARG A 28 -27.30 0.73 -1.83
CA ARG A 28 -26.84 -0.61 -2.18
C ARG A 28 -25.51 -0.86 -1.44
N PRO A 29 -25.36 -1.99 -0.73
CA PRO A 29 -24.07 -2.33 -0.16
C PRO A 29 -23.08 -2.57 -1.30
N ALA A 30 -21.99 -1.82 -1.31
CA ALA A 30 -20.85 -2.07 -2.17
C ALA A 30 -19.81 -2.86 -1.37
N VAL A 31 -19.31 -3.96 -1.95
CA VAL A 31 -18.12 -4.63 -1.42
C VAL A 31 -16.92 -3.82 -1.88
N LEU A 32 -16.21 -3.23 -0.92
CA LEU A 32 -14.96 -2.52 -1.18
C LEU A 32 -13.80 -3.38 -0.71
N PRO A 33 -12.70 -3.46 -1.47
CA PRO A 33 -11.43 -3.97 -0.97
C PRO A 33 -11.05 -3.27 0.33
N PRO A 34 -10.51 -4.00 1.34
CA PRO A 34 -10.21 -3.44 2.65
C PRO A 34 -9.36 -2.16 2.62
N ALA A 35 -8.37 -2.09 1.73
CA ALA A 35 -7.53 -0.90 1.56
C ALA A 35 -8.34 0.34 1.12
N LEU A 36 -9.23 0.18 0.13
CA LEU A 36 -10.09 1.26 -0.36
C LEU A 36 -11.13 1.66 0.69
N LEU A 37 -11.62 0.71 1.48
CA LEU A 37 -12.52 0.99 2.58
C LEU A 37 -11.83 1.82 3.67
N ALA A 38 -10.59 1.46 4.05
CA ALA A 38 -9.82 2.19 5.05
C ALA A 38 -9.57 3.65 4.60
N GLU A 39 -9.19 3.86 3.34
CA GLU A 39 -9.01 5.18 2.75
C GLU A 39 -10.34 5.98 2.71
N ALA A 40 -11.43 5.36 2.25
CA ALA A 40 -12.75 5.99 2.18
C ALA A 40 -13.29 6.40 3.56
N LEU A 41 -12.94 5.66 4.62
CA LEU A 41 -13.28 5.97 6.01
C LEU A 41 -12.32 6.98 6.65
N GLY A 42 -11.30 7.43 5.94
CA GLY A 42 -10.29 8.37 6.46
C GLY A 42 -9.47 7.77 7.61
N VAL A 43 -9.28 6.44 7.60
CA VAL A 43 -8.50 5.74 8.63
C VAL A 43 -7.06 6.20 8.56
N ARG A 44 -6.55 6.77 9.66
CA ARG A 44 -5.13 7.08 9.80
C ARG A 44 -4.43 5.85 10.37
N HIS A 45 -3.56 5.25 9.59
CA HIS A 45 -2.69 4.17 10.05
C HIS A 45 -1.82 4.68 11.21
N SER A 46 -1.69 3.88 12.28
CA SER A 46 -0.89 4.26 13.46
C SER A 46 0.60 4.36 13.15
N ARG A 47 1.05 3.66 12.09
CA ARG A 47 2.43 3.57 11.60
C ARG A 47 2.43 3.72 10.06
N PRO A 48 2.24 4.94 9.54
CA PRO A 48 2.07 5.17 8.10
C PRO A 48 3.28 4.70 7.27
N GLU A 49 4.48 4.73 7.84
CA GLU A 49 5.69 4.24 7.20
C GLU A 49 5.64 2.75 6.87
N LEU A 50 4.96 1.93 7.69
CA LEU A 50 4.79 0.50 7.41
C LEU A 50 3.72 0.26 6.35
N TRP A 51 2.69 1.11 6.32
CA TRP A 51 1.69 1.08 5.26
C TRP A 51 2.32 1.35 3.89
N ASP A 52 3.20 2.34 3.82
CA ASP A 52 3.92 2.69 2.59
C ASP A 52 4.75 1.54 2.02
N LEU A 53 5.31 0.69 2.89
CA LEU A 53 6.04 -0.51 2.48
C LEU A 53 5.13 -1.59 1.88
N CYS A 54 3.85 -1.60 2.24
CA CYS A 54 2.88 -2.62 1.85
C CYS A 54 1.93 -2.17 0.73
N ARG A 55 1.91 -0.90 0.32
CA ARG A 55 0.97 -0.38 -0.70
C ARG A 55 1.00 -1.14 -2.04
N GLY A 56 2.14 -1.75 -2.38
CA GLY A 56 2.31 -2.53 -3.61
C GLY A 56 2.11 -4.05 -3.45
N ALA A 57 1.81 -4.54 -2.26
CA ALA A 57 1.59 -5.97 -2.00
C ALA A 57 0.23 -6.43 -2.54
N GLU A 58 0.08 -7.75 -2.75
CA GLU A 58 -1.20 -8.35 -3.15
C GLU A 58 -2.32 -8.07 -2.13
N ASP A 59 -2.00 -8.15 -0.84
CA ASP A 59 -2.88 -7.72 0.26
C ASP A 59 -2.14 -6.70 1.16
N PRO A 60 -2.29 -5.38 0.88
CA PRO A 60 -1.65 -4.34 1.66
C PRO A 60 -2.08 -4.29 3.12
N VAL A 61 -3.32 -4.69 3.43
CA VAL A 61 -3.88 -4.63 4.79
C VAL A 61 -3.32 -5.74 5.65
N ASP A 62 -3.27 -6.96 5.13
CA ASP A 62 -2.65 -8.08 5.80
C ASP A 62 -1.14 -7.87 5.98
N CYS A 63 -0.44 -7.43 4.93
CA CYS A 63 0.98 -7.04 5.01
C CYS A 63 1.21 -5.99 6.12
N TYR A 64 0.40 -4.93 6.14
CA TYR A 64 0.51 -3.88 7.16
C TYR A 64 0.29 -4.42 8.57
N GLY A 65 -0.74 -5.25 8.77
CA GLY A 65 -1.02 -5.89 10.06
C GLY A 65 0.17 -6.72 10.57
N LYS A 66 0.78 -7.51 9.68
CA LYS A 66 1.99 -8.30 9.99
C LYS A 66 3.16 -7.40 10.39
N LEU A 67 3.41 -6.31 9.68
CA LEU A 67 4.48 -5.37 10.04
C LEU A 67 4.22 -4.64 11.35
N VAL A 68 2.97 -4.31 11.67
CA VAL A 68 2.60 -3.74 12.98
C VAL A 68 2.97 -4.71 14.10
N ILE A 69 2.63 -5.99 13.97
CA ILE A 69 3.00 -7.04 14.94
C ILE A 69 4.52 -7.10 15.13
N VAL A 70 5.28 -7.11 14.03
CA VAL A 70 6.75 -7.09 14.07
C VAL A 70 7.28 -5.87 14.82
N ALA A 71 6.71 -4.70 14.54
CA ALA A 71 7.15 -3.44 15.11
C ALA A 71 6.73 -3.25 16.57
N GLU A 72 5.68 -3.92 17.03
CA GLU A 72 5.27 -4.00 18.44
C GLU A 72 6.15 -4.95 19.25
N ARG A 73 6.50 -6.11 18.67
CA ARG A 73 7.44 -7.06 19.31
C ARG A 73 8.85 -6.47 19.41
N GLY A 74 9.25 -5.66 18.43
CA GLY A 74 10.57 -5.04 18.40
C GLY A 74 11.69 -6.05 18.16
N GLY A 75 12.91 -5.70 18.57
CA GLY A 75 14.06 -6.61 18.55
C GLY A 75 14.51 -7.02 17.16
N GLU A 76 14.80 -8.32 17.00
CA GLU A 76 15.43 -8.88 15.80
C GLU A 76 14.54 -8.77 14.56
N GLY A 77 13.22 -8.95 14.70
CA GLY A 77 12.29 -8.81 13.58
C GLY A 77 12.33 -7.43 12.94
N VAL A 78 12.44 -6.36 13.75
CA VAL A 78 12.58 -4.98 13.24
C VAL A 78 13.92 -4.76 12.55
N LYS A 79 15.02 -5.36 13.05
CA LYS A 79 16.32 -5.28 12.40
C LYS A 79 16.29 -5.95 11.02
N LEU A 80 15.72 -7.15 10.94
CA LEU A 80 15.60 -7.89 9.69
C LEU A 80 14.67 -7.18 8.69
N LEU A 81 13.56 -6.60 9.16
CA LEU A 81 12.71 -5.76 8.33
C LEU A 81 13.50 -4.59 7.72
N ARG A 82 14.30 -3.89 8.52
CA ARG A 82 15.17 -2.81 8.03
C ARG A 82 16.18 -3.30 7.00
N HIS A 83 16.82 -4.45 7.24
CA HIS A 83 17.75 -5.04 6.28
C HIS A 83 17.06 -5.37 4.95
N ALA A 84 15.86 -5.97 4.99
CA ALA A 84 15.08 -6.25 3.79
C ALA A 84 14.83 -4.98 2.97
N VAL A 85 14.37 -3.90 3.62
CA VAL A 85 14.13 -2.60 2.99
C VAL A 85 15.43 -2.03 2.40
N MET A 86 16.53 -2.05 3.15
CA MET A 86 17.82 -1.53 2.70
C MET A 86 18.40 -2.29 1.50
N TYR A 87 18.13 -3.58 1.40
CA TYR A 87 18.59 -4.42 0.30
C TYR A 87 17.61 -4.48 -0.88
N GLY A 88 16.52 -3.71 -0.84
CA GLY A 88 15.51 -3.69 -1.90
C GLY A 88 14.73 -5.01 -2.02
N VAL A 89 14.69 -5.80 -0.94
CA VAL A 89 13.91 -7.04 -0.89
C VAL A 89 12.43 -6.68 -0.72
N PRO A 90 11.51 -7.23 -1.55
CA PRO A 90 10.08 -7.02 -1.38
C PRO A 90 9.63 -7.42 0.02
N VAL A 91 8.97 -6.51 0.74
CA VAL A 91 8.61 -6.71 2.15
C VAL A 91 7.62 -7.85 2.32
N GLU A 92 6.71 -8.05 1.37
CA GLU A 92 5.80 -9.21 1.31
C GLU A 92 6.54 -10.56 1.38
N ALA A 93 7.76 -10.65 0.84
CA ALA A 93 8.52 -11.90 0.82
C ALA A 93 9.07 -12.30 2.20
N VAL A 94 9.06 -11.37 3.16
CA VAL A 94 9.59 -11.58 4.52
C VAL A 94 8.55 -11.34 5.62
N ALA A 95 7.43 -10.67 5.31
CA ALA A 95 6.44 -10.24 6.29
C ALA A 95 5.89 -11.40 7.14
N ASP A 96 5.59 -12.54 6.51
CA ASP A 96 5.05 -13.74 7.18
C ASP A 96 6.05 -14.30 8.19
N TYR A 97 7.27 -14.56 7.74
CA TYR A 97 8.34 -15.10 8.60
C TYR A 97 8.64 -14.17 9.78
N LEU A 98 8.66 -12.86 9.54
CA LEU A 98 8.90 -11.88 10.60
C LEU A 98 7.73 -11.85 11.60
N ALA A 99 6.48 -11.89 11.13
CA ALA A 99 5.29 -11.88 11.98
C ALA A 99 5.12 -13.19 12.77
N GLU A 100 5.56 -14.33 12.22
CA GLU A 100 5.57 -15.63 12.90
C GLU A 100 6.75 -15.77 13.87
N GLY A 101 7.79 -14.93 13.74
CA GLY A 101 9.01 -15.01 14.54
C GLY A 101 10.06 -15.97 14.00
N ASP A 102 9.88 -16.48 12.77
CA ASP A 102 10.88 -17.28 12.06
C ASP A 102 11.97 -16.39 11.45
N TYR A 103 12.78 -15.80 12.32
CA TYR A 103 13.86 -14.88 11.93
C TYR A 103 14.95 -15.57 11.11
N ARG A 104 15.15 -16.88 11.31
CA ARG A 104 16.11 -17.65 10.52
C ARG A 104 15.69 -17.68 9.06
N ARG A 105 14.42 -18.00 8.80
CA ARG A 105 13.90 -18.06 7.44
C ARG A 105 13.83 -16.68 6.79
N ALA A 106 13.43 -15.66 7.55
CA ALA A 106 13.47 -14.28 7.06
C ALA A 106 14.90 -13.88 6.62
N ALA A 107 15.92 -14.17 7.42
CA ALA A 107 17.32 -13.87 7.08
C ALA A 107 17.79 -14.64 5.82
N GLU A 108 17.42 -15.92 5.68
CA GLU A 108 17.73 -16.70 4.47
C GLU A 108 17.12 -16.09 3.21
N VAL A 109 15.86 -15.62 3.28
CA VAL A 109 15.19 -14.98 2.15
C VAL A 109 15.88 -13.66 1.77
N ILE A 110 16.23 -12.86 2.77
CA ILE A 110 16.94 -11.58 2.58
C ILE A 110 18.28 -11.81 1.89
N GLU A 111 19.11 -12.72 2.40
CA GLU A 111 20.45 -12.98 1.84
C GLU A 111 20.41 -13.60 0.44
N ARG A 112 19.46 -14.51 0.17
CA ARG A 112 19.29 -15.08 -1.18
C ARG A 112 18.97 -14.02 -2.22
N ARG A 113 18.14 -13.03 -1.86
CA ARG A 113 17.73 -11.95 -2.76
C ARG A 113 18.73 -10.80 -2.82
N ARG A 114 19.58 -10.64 -1.79
CA ARG A 114 20.72 -9.72 -1.78
C ARG A 114 21.78 -10.04 -2.83
N SER A 115 21.87 -11.30 -3.28
CA SER A 115 22.85 -11.75 -4.28
C SER A 115 22.21 -11.86 -5.67
N PRO A 116 21.99 -10.77 -6.43
CA PRO A 116 21.70 -10.91 -7.84
C PRO A 116 23.03 -11.14 -8.57
N SER A 117 23.19 -12.30 -9.18
CA SER A 117 24.03 -12.48 -10.37
C SER A 117 23.50 -11.69 -11.59
N THR A 118 22.73 -10.62 -11.36
CA THR A 118 21.87 -9.97 -12.34
C THR A 118 21.72 -8.48 -12.02
N LEU A 119 22.84 -7.80 -11.77
CA LEU A 119 22.97 -6.42 -12.26
C LEU A 119 23.45 -6.55 -13.71
N VAL A 120 22.51 -6.84 -14.62
CA VAL A 120 22.75 -6.59 -16.05
C VAL A 120 22.69 -5.09 -16.20
N LEU A 121 23.88 -4.50 -16.34
CA LEU A 121 24.11 -3.10 -16.72
C LEU A 121 23.50 -2.79 -18.09
#